data_AF-A0A094IAL9-F1
#
_entry.id   AF-A0A094IAL9-F1
#
_cell.length_a   1.000
_cell.length_b   1.000
_cell.length_c   1.000
_cell.angle_alpha   90.00
_cell.angle_beta   90.00
_cell.angle_gamma   90.00
#
_symmetry.space_group_name_H-M   'P 1'
#
loop_
_entity.id
_entity.type
_entity.pdbx_description
1 polymer ?
#
loop_
_entity_poly.entity_id
_entity_poly.type
_entity_poly.pdbx_seq_one_letter_code
_entity_poly.pdbx_strand_id
1 'polypeptide(L)'
;MVEIIATSFDKEVMTLLLDSRGDDVTITDKVVMAAARNFNRDSSREMVTLLLNRQGDNIKITERTFHTIAETFDQQMMTLFLNRHGDNIKITEGMVEIIARHCDKEVMTLILECARDDVIITDKVVMAAARNRGSEMMALLLDRRGGNVTITDEIVVFPNRERKFVLPRKSPV
;
A
#
# COMPACT_ATOMS: atom_id res chain seq x y z
N MET A 1 -3.04 -10.71 -24.26
CA MET A 1 -2.44 -9.68 -25.14
C MET A 1 -2.00 -8.47 -24.35
N VAL A 2 -2.90 -7.75 -23.66
CA VAL A 2 -2.57 -6.56 -22.84
C VAL A 2 -1.49 -6.83 -21.78
N GLU A 3 -1.55 -7.98 -21.09
CA GLU A 3 -0.54 -8.38 -20.09
C GLU A 3 0.88 -8.56 -20.68
N ILE A 4 0.97 -9.12 -21.89
CA ILE A 4 2.26 -9.26 -22.61
C ILE A 4 2.81 -7.88 -22.95
N ILE A 5 1.94 -6.96 -23.39
CA ILE A 5 2.33 -5.58 -23.69
C ILE A 5 2.87 -4.89 -22.43
N ALA A 6 2.19 -5.05 -21.29
CA ALA A 6 2.64 -4.50 -20.02
C ALA A 6 3.99 -5.07 -19.55
N THR A 7 4.30 -6.33 -19.87
CA THR A 7 5.55 -7.00 -19.45
C THR A 7 6.73 -6.69 -20.37
N SER A 8 6.49 -6.57 -21.67
CA SER A 8 7.54 -6.66 -22.70
C SER A 8 7.76 -5.37 -23.49
N PHE A 9 6.86 -4.39 -23.37
CA PHE A 9 6.94 -3.14 -24.12
C PHE A 9 6.93 -1.93 -23.18
N ASP A 10 7.28 -0.77 -23.73
CA ASP A 10 7.25 0.51 -23.03
C ASP A 10 5.83 1.10 -22.97
N LYS A 11 5.72 2.25 -22.28
CA LYS A 11 4.43 2.91 -22.06
C LYS A 11 3.85 3.45 -23.35
N GLU A 12 4.66 3.75 -24.37
CA GLU A 12 4.24 4.29 -25.66
C GLU A 12 3.38 3.27 -26.41
N VAL A 13 3.81 2.01 -26.46
CA VAL A 13 3.02 0.92 -27.05
C VAL A 13 1.73 0.69 -26.28
N MET A 14 1.78 0.72 -24.94
CA MET A 14 0.56 0.64 -24.13
C MET A 14 -0.38 1.82 -24.39
N THR A 15 0.15 3.03 -24.51
CA THR A 15 -0.65 4.24 -24.80
C THR A 15 -1.37 4.11 -26.13
N LEU A 16 -0.69 3.67 -27.19
CA LEU A 16 -1.33 3.44 -28.49
C LEU A 16 -2.45 2.40 -28.42
N LEU A 17 -2.25 1.33 -27.64
CA LEU A 17 -3.28 0.30 -27.44
C LEU A 17 -4.51 0.89 -26.74
N LEU A 18 -4.30 1.65 -25.66
CA LEU A 18 -5.37 2.28 -24.89
C LEU A 18 -6.09 3.36 -25.69
N ASP A 19 -5.38 4.15 -26.49
CA ASP A 19 -5.98 5.19 -27.33
C ASP A 19 -6.76 4.60 -28.50
N SER A 20 -6.30 3.46 -29.06
CA SER A 20 -6.96 2.83 -30.20
C SER A 20 -8.19 2.01 -29.83
N ARG A 21 -8.20 1.44 -28.62
CA ARG A 21 -9.25 0.51 -28.18
C ARG A 21 -10.09 1.03 -27.02
N GLY A 22 -9.66 2.08 -26.33
CA GLY A 22 -10.41 2.70 -25.23
C GLY A 22 -10.95 1.67 -24.25
N ASP A 23 -12.27 1.69 -24.09
CA ASP A 23 -13.03 0.83 -23.17
C ASP A 23 -13.01 -0.66 -23.53
N ASP A 24 -12.62 -1.05 -24.75
CA ASP A 24 -12.43 -2.45 -25.13
C ASP A 24 -11.21 -3.09 -24.44
N VAL A 25 -10.36 -2.27 -23.79
CA VAL A 25 -9.20 -2.72 -23.04
C VAL A 25 -9.50 -2.69 -21.54
N THR A 26 -9.75 -3.87 -20.97
CA THR A 26 -9.85 -4.02 -19.53
C THR A 26 -8.45 -4.15 -18.90
N ILE A 27 -8.04 -3.19 -18.07
CA ILE A 27 -6.88 -3.41 -17.19
C ILE A 27 -7.36 -4.22 -15.99
N THR A 28 -6.65 -5.30 -15.73
CA THR A 28 -6.88 -6.19 -14.60
C THR A 28 -5.69 -6.15 -13.66
N ASP A 29 -5.84 -6.70 -12.45
CA ASP A 29 -4.71 -6.87 -11.53
C ASP A 29 -3.49 -7.51 -12.21
N LYS A 30 -3.70 -8.51 -13.08
CA LYS A 30 -2.60 -9.17 -13.80
C LYS A 30 -1.84 -8.22 -14.70
N VAL A 31 -2.53 -7.28 -15.36
CA VAL A 31 -1.89 -6.27 -16.22
C VAL A 31 -1.06 -5.31 -15.38
N VAL A 32 -1.59 -4.84 -14.24
CA VAL A 32 -0.84 -3.95 -13.33
C VAL A 32 0.38 -4.68 -12.74
N MET A 33 0.21 -5.94 -12.35
CA MET A 33 1.32 -6.76 -11.84
C MET A 33 2.38 -7.03 -12.91
N ALA A 34 1.98 -7.31 -14.15
CA ALA A 34 2.88 -7.45 -15.28
C ALA A 34 3.70 -6.17 -15.50
N ALA A 35 3.04 -5.01 -15.51
CA ALA A 35 3.69 -3.71 -15.61
C ALA A 35 4.69 -3.46 -14.47
N ALA A 36 4.32 -3.82 -13.24
CA ALA A 36 5.18 -3.65 -12.07
C ALA A 36 6.43 -4.54 -12.09
N ARG A 37 6.39 -5.67 -12.80
CA ARG A 37 7.51 -6.63 -12.90
C ARG A 37 8.43 -6.38 -14.10
N ASN A 38 8.21 -5.31 -14.85
CA ASN A 38 9.03 -4.97 -16.02
C ASN A 38 10.49 -4.67 -15.59
N PHE A 39 11.45 -5.00 -16.47
CA PHE A 39 12.88 -5.08 -16.18
C PHE A 39 13.55 -3.76 -15.81
N ASN A 40 12.94 -2.61 -16.13
CA ASN A 40 13.42 -1.29 -15.74
C ASN A 40 12.48 -0.64 -14.71
N ARG A 41 13.05 -0.13 -13.61
CA ARG A 41 12.32 0.54 -12.51
C ARG A 41 11.60 1.82 -12.97
N ASP A 42 12.23 2.61 -13.82
CA ASP A 42 11.61 3.85 -14.30
C ASP A 42 10.48 3.55 -15.29
N SER A 43 10.72 2.61 -16.23
CA SER A 43 9.69 2.18 -17.18
C SER A 43 8.50 1.50 -16.51
N SER A 44 8.72 0.66 -15.50
CA SER A 44 7.63 0.04 -14.72
C SER A 44 6.82 1.08 -13.96
N ARG A 45 7.46 2.09 -13.36
CA ARG A 45 6.78 3.20 -12.70
C ARG A 45 5.91 3.98 -13.67
N GLU A 46 6.45 4.34 -14.83
CA GLU A 46 5.70 5.09 -15.85
C GLU A 46 4.53 4.27 -16.41
N MET A 47 4.73 2.98 -16.67
CA MET A 47 3.69 2.06 -17.13
C MET A 47 2.57 1.94 -16.09
N VAL A 48 2.89 1.65 -14.82
CA VAL A 48 1.86 1.56 -13.77
C VAL A 48 1.15 2.90 -13.58
N THR A 49 1.86 4.02 -13.67
CA THR A 49 1.24 5.36 -13.61
C THR A 49 0.26 5.60 -14.75
N LEU A 50 0.61 5.21 -15.99
CA LEU A 50 -0.28 5.28 -17.15
C LEU A 50 -1.55 4.47 -16.94
N LEU A 51 -1.40 3.21 -16.50
CA LEU A 51 -2.51 2.29 -16.26
C LEU A 51 -3.48 2.82 -15.19
N LEU A 52 -2.94 3.32 -14.07
CA LEU A 52 -3.74 3.92 -13.00
C LEU A 52 -4.47 5.19 -13.44
N ASN A 53 -3.84 6.03 -14.28
CA ASN A 53 -4.45 7.24 -14.80
C ASN A 53 -5.58 6.99 -15.79
N ARG A 54 -5.42 6.00 -16.67
CA ARG A 54 -6.29 5.86 -17.84
C ARG A 54 -7.69 5.36 -17.54
N GLN A 55 -7.90 4.75 -16.38
CA GLN A 55 -9.12 3.98 -16.15
C GLN A 55 -9.98 4.52 -15.00
N GLY A 56 -9.72 5.75 -14.53
CA GLY A 56 -10.61 6.51 -13.64
C GLY A 56 -11.16 5.68 -12.48
N ASP A 57 -12.49 5.72 -12.29
CA ASP A 57 -13.22 4.98 -11.26
C ASP A 57 -13.45 3.49 -11.61
N ASN A 58 -13.08 3.07 -12.83
CA ASN A 58 -13.44 1.76 -13.37
C ASN A 58 -12.38 0.68 -13.10
N ILE A 59 -11.31 1.00 -12.36
CA ILE A 59 -10.41 -0.02 -11.81
C ILE A 59 -11.00 -0.51 -10.50
N LYS A 60 -11.39 -1.79 -10.49
CA LYS A 60 -11.56 -2.50 -9.23
C LYS A 60 -10.19 -2.77 -8.62
N ILE A 61 -9.70 -1.83 -7.81
CA ILE A 61 -8.48 -2.02 -7.03
C ILE A 61 -8.73 -3.15 -6.04
N THR A 62 -8.02 -4.24 -6.22
CA THR A 62 -8.00 -5.33 -5.25
C THR A 62 -6.85 -5.15 -4.26
N GLU A 63 -6.93 -5.85 -3.13
CA GLU A 63 -5.82 -5.94 -2.17
C GLU A 63 -4.53 -6.46 -2.83
N ARG A 64 -4.63 -7.28 -3.88
CA ARG A 64 -3.48 -7.81 -4.60
C ARG A 64 -2.75 -6.73 -5.40
N THR A 65 -3.49 -5.88 -6.10
CA THR A 65 -2.91 -4.72 -6.80
C THR A 65 -2.32 -3.73 -5.80
N PHE A 66 -3.04 -3.46 -4.72
CA PHE A 66 -2.58 -2.62 -3.62
C PHE A 66 -1.25 -3.12 -3.03
N HIS A 67 -1.17 -4.41 -2.68
CA HIS A 67 0.05 -5.07 -2.19
C HIS A 67 1.21 -4.92 -3.17
N THR A 68 0.95 -5.16 -4.45
CA THR A 68 2.00 -5.09 -5.47
C THR A 68 2.60 -3.69 -5.54
N ILE A 69 1.77 -2.64 -5.45
CA ILE A 69 2.25 -1.26 -5.49
C ILE A 69 3.09 -0.95 -4.25
N ALA A 70 2.58 -1.28 -3.06
CA ALA A 70 3.25 -1.02 -1.78
C ALA A 70 4.57 -1.78 -1.62
N GLU A 71 4.68 -2.99 -2.19
CA GLU A 71 5.89 -3.81 -2.10
C GLU A 71 6.95 -3.43 -3.16
N THR A 72 6.50 -3.07 -4.38
CA THR A 72 7.40 -2.91 -5.53
C THR A 72 7.94 -1.49 -5.64
N PHE A 73 7.10 -0.48 -5.37
CA PHE A 73 7.43 0.92 -5.60
C PHE A 73 7.82 1.64 -4.31
N ASP A 74 8.30 2.88 -4.47
CA ASP A 74 8.64 3.73 -3.34
C ASP A 74 7.40 4.35 -2.68
N GLN A 75 7.61 4.97 -1.51
CA GLN A 75 6.55 5.65 -0.75
C GLN A 75 5.88 6.75 -1.58
N GLN A 76 6.62 7.42 -2.47
CA GLN A 76 6.07 8.46 -3.36
C GLN A 76 5.03 7.89 -4.33
N MET A 77 5.29 6.70 -4.90
CA MET A 77 4.33 6.04 -5.77
C MET A 77 3.08 5.61 -4.99
N MET A 78 3.25 5.14 -3.75
CA MET A 78 2.12 4.76 -2.90
C MET A 78 1.26 5.97 -2.50
N THR A 79 1.90 7.10 -2.17
CA THR A 79 1.22 8.38 -1.95
C THR A 79 0.46 8.84 -3.18
N LEU A 80 1.07 8.76 -4.38
CA LEU A 80 0.39 9.11 -5.62
C LEU A 80 -0.85 8.25 -5.87
N PHE A 81 -0.74 6.95 -5.58
CA PHE A 81 -1.84 6.00 -5.70
C PHE A 81 -3.00 6.36 -4.77
N LEU A 82 -2.73 6.59 -3.47
CA LEU A 82 -3.75 6.95 -2.49
C LEU A 82 -4.39 8.31 -2.79
N ASN A 83 -3.62 9.31 -3.21
CA ASN A 83 -4.16 10.62 -3.56
C ASN A 83 -5.11 10.58 -4.77
N ARG A 84 -4.92 9.64 -5.69
CA ARG A 84 -5.75 9.52 -6.90
C ARG A 84 -6.95 8.61 -6.72
N HIS A 85 -6.82 7.55 -5.93
CA HIS A 85 -7.82 6.50 -5.86
C HIS A 85 -8.35 6.26 -4.43
N GLY A 86 -7.78 6.89 -3.41
CA GLY A 86 -8.11 6.63 -2.00
C GLY A 86 -9.58 6.84 -1.67
N ASP A 87 -10.22 7.86 -2.24
CA ASP A 87 -11.66 8.11 -2.06
C ASP A 87 -12.57 7.09 -2.76
N ASN A 88 -12.05 6.36 -3.75
CA ASN A 88 -12.78 5.39 -4.56
C ASN A 88 -12.52 3.94 -4.15
N ILE A 89 -11.61 3.71 -3.19
CA ILE A 89 -11.24 2.38 -2.72
C ILE A 89 -11.89 2.14 -1.36
N LYS A 90 -12.57 1.01 -1.23
CA LYS A 90 -12.94 0.50 0.09
C LYS A 90 -11.69 0.01 0.82
N ILE A 91 -11.17 0.81 1.74
CA ILE A 91 -10.02 0.43 2.57
C ILE A 91 -10.41 -0.76 3.46
N THR A 92 -9.59 -1.80 3.44
CA THR A 92 -9.74 -3.00 4.27
C THR A 92 -8.64 -3.08 5.33
N GLU A 93 -8.86 -3.89 6.37
CA GLU A 93 -7.81 -4.21 7.36
C GLU A 93 -6.54 -4.76 6.67
N GLY A 94 -6.70 -5.58 5.63
CA GLY A 94 -5.58 -6.15 4.88
C GLY A 94 -4.72 -5.09 4.18
N MET A 95 -5.34 -4.06 3.59
CA MET A 95 -4.61 -2.94 2.99
C MET A 95 -3.83 -2.12 4.04
N VAL A 96 -4.43 -1.92 5.21
CA VAL A 96 -3.77 -1.21 6.32
C VAL A 96 -2.60 -2.03 6.88
N GLU A 97 -2.75 -3.36 6.98
CA GLU A 97 -1.65 -4.25 7.37
C GLU A 97 -0.47 -4.17 6.38
N ILE A 98 -0.75 -4.11 5.08
CA ILE A 98 0.27 -3.95 4.03
C ILE A 98 1.05 -2.65 4.23
N ILE A 99 0.36 -1.53 4.42
CA ILE A 99 1.01 -0.23 4.67
C ILE A 99 1.83 -0.27 5.96
N ALA A 100 1.28 -0.83 7.04
CA ALA A 100 2.01 -0.98 8.30
C ALA A 100 3.33 -1.74 8.11
N ARG A 101 3.35 -2.74 7.23
CA ARG A 101 4.51 -3.61 6.98
C ARG A 101 5.54 -3.00 6.03
N HIS A 102 5.10 -2.31 4.97
CA HIS A 102 5.95 -1.94 3.83
C HIS A 102 6.18 -0.43 3.68
N CYS A 103 5.39 0.41 4.37
CA CYS A 103 5.38 1.85 4.16
C CYS A 103 5.78 2.66 5.40
N ASP A 104 6.00 3.96 5.21
CA ASP A 104 6.30 4.89 6.28
C ASP A 104 5.04 5.45 6.96
N LYS A 105 5.25 6.27 8.01
CA LYS A 105 4.14 6.83 8.80
C LYS A 105 3.30 7.81 7.98
N GLU A 106 3.89 8.46 6.99
CA GLU A 106 3.23 9.43 6.12
C GLU A 106 2.18 8.71 5.26
N VAL A 107 2.55 7.60 4.63
CA VAL A 107 1.61 6.76 3.88
C VAL A 107 0.56 6.13 4.81
N MET A 108 0.93 5.73 6.03
CA MET A 108 -0.04 5.28 7.04
C MET A 108 -1.06 6.37 7.40
N THR A 109 -0.61 7.61 7.54
CA THR A 109 -1.52 8.72 7.84
C THR A 109 -2.52 8.91 6.69
N LEU A 110 -2.04 8.89 5.45
CA LEU A 110 -2.89 9.03 4.25
C LEU A 110 -3.94 7.92 4.15
N ILE A 111 -3.58 6.65 4.32
CA ILE A 111 -4.58 5.56 4.21
C ILE A 111 -5.64 5.65 5.32
N LEU A 112 -5.27 6.09 6.52
CA LEU A 112 -6.23 6.28 7.62
C LEU A 112 -7.15 7.47 7.37
N GLU A 113 -6.69 8.52 6.70
CA GLU A 113 -7.53 9.63 6.23
C GLU A 113 -8.50 9.18 5.14
N CYS A 114 -8.04 8.39 4.16
CA CYS A 114 -8.91 7.80 3.12
C CYS A 114 -9.99 6.89 3.73
N ALA A 115 -9.70 6.22 4.84
CA ALA A 115 -10.64 5.32 5.51
C ALA A 115 -11.79 6.02 6.26
N ARG A 116 -11.75 7.36 6.46
CA ARG A 116 -12.82 8.18 7.08
C ARG A 116 -13.53 7.53 8.28
N ASP A 117 -12.74 6.92 9.18
CA ASP A 117 -13.15 6.23 10.43
C ASP A 117 -13.68 4.78 10.31
N ASP A 118 -13.69 4.17 9.13
CA ASP A 118 -14.11 2.78 8.93
C ASP A 118 -13.07 1.72 9.37
N VAL A 119 -11.84 2.17 9.70
CA VAL A 119 -10.72 1.27 10.01
C VAL A 119 -10.48 1.20 11.51
N ILE A 120 -10.63 -0.01 12.05
CA ILE A 120 -10.22 -0.35 13.41
C ILE A 120 -8.75 -0.78 13.38
N ILE A 121 -7.90 -0.15 14.19
CA ILE A 121 -6.52 -0.61 14.39
C ILE A 121 -6.52 -1.86 15.27
N THR A 122 -6.28 -3.02 14.66
CA THR A 122 -6.23 -4.31 15.35
C THR A 122 -4.81 -4.69 15.76
N ASP A 123 -4.68 -5.75 16.57
CA ASP A 123 -3.37 -6.30 16.92
C ASP A 123 -2.60 -6.80 15.69
N LYS A 124 -3.28 -7.23 14.62
CA LYS A 124 -2.62 -7.64 13.36
C LYS A 124 -1.89 -6.48 12.70
N VAL A 125 -2.54 -5.31 12.62
CA VAL A 125 -1.94 -4.09 12.08
C VAL A 125 -0.74 -3.65 12.92
N VAL A 126 -0.87 -3.68 14.25
CA VAL A 126 0.23 -3.35 15.17
C VAL A 126 1.40 -4.32 15.03
N MET A 127 1.14 -5.63 14.94
CA MET A 127 2.17 -6.64 14.72
C MET A 127 2.87 -6.49 13.36
N ALA A 128 2.16 -6.09 12.31
CA ALA A 128 2.75 -5.79 11.03
C ALA A 128 3.67 -4.56 11.10
N ALA A 129 3.27 -3.50 11.80
CA ALA A 129 4.11 -2.33 12.05
C ALA A 129 5.35 -2.67 12.87
N ALA A 130 5.28 -3.60 13.82
CA ALA A 130 6.44 -4.04 14.61
C ALA A 130 7.53 -4.70 13.76
N ARG A 131 7.16 -5.31 12.61
CA ARG A 131 8.10 -5.89 11.64
C ARG A 131 8.74 -4.82 10.75
N ASN A 132 8.10 -3.66 10.65
CA ASN A 132 8.63 -2.49 9.98
C ASN A 132 9.59 -1.74 10.93
N ARG A 133 10.71 -1.21 10.41
CA ARG A 133 11.79 -0.66 11.24
C ARG A 133 11.50 0.73 11.81
N GLY A 134 10.31 1.29 11.55
CA GLY A 134 9.91 2.65 11.96
C GLY A 134 9.30 2.71 13.35
N SER A 135 9.99 3.33 14.31
CA SER A 135 9.43 3.60 15.66
C SER A 135 8.24 4.54 15.63
N GLU A 136 8.19 5.45 14.65
CA GLU A 136 7.13 6.45 14.52
C GLU A 136 5.81 5.85 14.03
N MET A 137 5.86 4.80 13.20
CA MET A 137 4.69 4.01 12.78
C MET A 137 3.97 3.44 14.00
N MET A 138 4.73 2.83 14.91
CA MET A 138 4.18 2.25 16.14
C MET A 138 3.55 3.32 17.02
N ALA A 139 4.21 4.47 17.19
CA ALA A 139 3.67 5.58 17.96
C ALA A 139 2.33 6.09 17.40
N LEU A 140 2.25 6.29 16.07
CA LEU A 140 1.04 6.73 15.37
C LEU A 140 -0.13 5.76 15.60
N LEU A 141 0.10 4.46 15.42
CA LEU A 141 -0.95 3.45 15.56
C LEU A 141 -1.45 3.29 16.99
N LEU A 142 -0.57 3.41 17.99
CA LEU A 142 -0.95 3.35 19.40
C LEU A 142 -1.76 4.57 19.83
N ASP A 143 -1.42 5.76 19.31
CA ASP A 143 -2.18 7.00 19.56
C ASP A 143 -3.58 6.91 18.94
N ARG A 144 -3.67 6.50 17.66
CA ARG A 144 -4.95 6.34 16.92
C ARG A 144 -5.85 5.25 17.48
N ARG A 145 -5.31 4.16 18.02
CA ARG A 145 -6.10 3.08 18.65
C ARG A 145 -6.71 3.49 19.99
N GLY A 146 -6.20 4.55 20.61
CA GLY A 146 -6.50 4.90 21.99
C GLY A 146 -5.88 3.90 22.98
N GLY A 147 -6.06 4.15 24.29
CA GLY A 147 -5.40 3.41 25.37
C GLY A 147 -5.69 1.90 25.45
N ASN A 148 -6.46 1.28 24.57
CA ASN A 148 -6.76 -0.15 24.56
C ASN A 148 -5.74 -0.97 23.76
N VAL A 149 -4.50 -0.97 24.23
CA VAL A 149 -3.47 -1.89 23.77
C VAL A 149 -3.19 -2.86 24.91
N THR A 150 -3.74 -4.07 24.78
CA THR A 150 -3.30 -5.22 25.57
C THR A 150 -2.12 -5.83 24.82
N ILE A 151 -0.91 -5.45 25.19
CA ILE A 151 0.30 -6.12 24.72
C ILE A 151 0.29 -7.50 25.39
N THR A 152 -0.13 -8.54 24.68
CA THR A 152 0.08 -9.91 25.13
C THR A 152 1.53 -10.30 24.87
N ASP A 153 2.10 -11.16 25.72
CA ASP A 153 3.47 -11.69 25.59
C ASP A 153 3.72 -12.43 24.25
N GLU A 154 2.69 -12.64 23.43
CA GLU A 154 2.75 -13.11 22.03
C GLU A 154 3.29 -12.06 21.03
N ILE A 155 3.46 -10.79 21.43
CA ILE A 155 4.33 -9.87 20.68
C ILE A 155 5.78 -10.32 20.93
N VAL A 156 6.15 -11.45 20.32
CA VAL A 156 7.52 -11.94 20.29
C VAL A 156 8.34 -10.84 19.65
N VAL A 157 9.14 -10.19 20.49
CA VAL A 157 10.26 -9.37 20.11
C VAL A 157 11.10 -10.20 19.15
N PHE A 158 10.86 -10.08 17.85
CA PHE A 158 11.89 -10.45 16.90
C PHE A 158 13.02 -9.47 17.15
N PRO A 159 14.22 -9.94 17.51
CA PRO A 159 15.31 -9.07 17.88
C PRO A 159 15.65 -8.19 16.68
N ASN A 160 15.17 -6.95 16.71
CA ASN A 160 15.72 -5.89 15.89
C ASN A 160 17.13 -5.69 16.44
N ARG A 161 18.15 -6.22 15.73
CA ARG A 161 19.52 -6.42 16.24
C ARG A 161 20.22 -5.16 16.74
N GLU A 162 19.61 -3.98 16.71
CA GLU A 162 20.27 -2.73 17.11
C GLU A 162 19.47 -1.78 18.01
N ARG A 163 18.19 -2.01 18.35
CA ARG A 163 17.48 -1.08 19.27
C ARG A 163 16.47 -1.78 20.18
N LYS A 164 16.72 -1.70 21.49
CA LYS A 164 15.74 -2.02 22.55
C LYS A 164 14.61 -0.99 22.48
N PHE A 165 13.42 -1.42 22.06
CA PHE A 165 12.21 -0.65 22.30
C PHE A 165 11.88 -0.74 23.79
N VAL A 166 12.00 0.38 24.50
CA VAL A 166 11.44 0.52 25.85
C VAL A 166 10.22 1.42 25.69
N LEU A 167 9.03 0.83 25.69
CA LEU A 167 7.77 1.57 25.61
C LEU A 167 7.45 2.19 26.99
N PRO A 168 6.82 3.38 27.03
CA PRO A 168 6.45 4.03 28.28
C PRO A 168 5.48 3.14 29.06
N ARG A 169 5.83 2.83 30.32
CA ARG A 169 4.94 2.13 31.24
C ARG A 169 3.73 3.00 31.52
N LYS A 170 2.52 2.46 31.35
CA LYS A 170 1.30 3.13 31.85
C LYS A 170 1.42 3.34 33.35
N SER A 171 1.18 4.57 33.81
CA SER A 171 0.82 4.81 35.21
C SER A 171 -0.54 4.16 35.46
N PRO A 172 -0.70 3.38 36.55
CA PRO A 172 -2.01 2.88 36.93
C PRO A 172 -2.90 4.07 37.32
N VAL A 173 -4.15 4.04 36.84
CA VAL A 173 -5.24 4.93 37.30
C VAL A 173 -5.66 4.50 38.69
#